data_AF-A0A2E8VTB7-F1
#
_entry.id   AF-A0A2E8VTB7-F1
#
_cell.length_a   1.000
_cell.length_b   1.000
_cell.length_c   1.000
_cell.angle_alpha   90.00
_cell.angle_beta   90.00
_cell.angle_gamma   90.00
#
_symmetry.space_group_name_H-M   'P 1'
#
loop_
_entity.id
_entity.type
_entity.pdbx_description
1 polymer ?
#
loop_
_entity_poly.entity_id
_entity_poly.type
_entity_poly.pdbx_seq_one_letter_code
_entity_poly.pdbx_strand_id
1 'polypeptide(L)'
;GAHAARKSGRRQVEWTLLNLLDDDDAFANRDRNLTTFGLRLRREPAPGTWDYDLDVALQAGSTRGGIAPTSRRFDHFAGFIHAEAGYHFGGPWQTRLVGQFNVAGGDRDPADGDSDRYDGNFGVRVFDYGPTGIYGAFSRSNTAFLRLRLFARPSADTRLQVALAHYRLSSARDRHATSALNDPTGHSGRDLGIQLEFRAQYRFMPRLSGAVGGAFLSPGDYLEDAPARTHSPRNTRYVYAEATLRF
;
A
#
# COMPACT_ATOMS: atom_id res chain seq x y z
N GLY A 1 -2.12 -19.78 11.65
CA GLY A 1 -3.17 -19.08 10.88
C GLY A 1 -4.00 -20.08 10.12
N ALA A 2 -5.15 -19.66 9.60
CA ALA A 2 -6.04 -20.43 8.73
C ALA A 2 -6.38 -19.61 7.49
N HIS A 3 -6.65 -20.26 6.37
CA HIS A 3 -7.02 -19.62 5.12
C HIS A 3 -7.88 -20.58 4.30
N ALA A 4 -8.89 -20.04 3.62
CA ALA A 4 -9.57 -20.78 2.56
C ALA A 4 -10.00 -19.84 1.42
N ALA A 5 -10.06 -20.41 0.23
CA ALA A 5 -10.46 -19.71 -0.98
C ALA A 5 -11.45 -20.55 -1.78
N ARG A 6 -12.43 -19.90 -2.41
CA ARG A 6 -13.34 -20.51 -3.38
C ARG A 6 -13.36 -19.68 -4.64
N LYS A 7 -13.10 -20.33 -5.78
CA LYS A 7 -13.17 -19.72 -7.11
C LYS A 7 -14.33 -20.32 -7.91
N SER A 8 -15.08 -19.48 -8.61
CA SER A 8 -16.14 -19.87 -9.54
C SER A 8 -16.07 -18.98 -10.78
N GLY A 9 -15.66 -19.56 -11.90
CA GLY A 9 -15.33 -18.80 -13.11
C GLY A 9 -14.26 -17.74 -12.82
N ARG A 10 -14.60 -16.48 -13.07
CA ARG A 10 -13.72 -15.32 -12.80
C ARG A 10 -13.87 -14.75 -11.40
N ARG A 11 -14.82 -15.22 -10.60
CA ARG A 11 -15.08 -14.72 -9.25
C ARG A 11 -14.35 -15.55 -8.23
N GLN A 12 -13.79 -14.91 -7.21
CA GLN A 12 -13.09 -15.55 -6.13
C GLN A 12 -13.45 -14.88 -4.81
N VAL A 13 -13.58 -15.70 -3.77
CA VAL A 13 -13.73 -15.28 -2.38
C VAL A 13 -12.65 -15.96 -1.56
N GLU A 14 -11.96 -15.21 -0.72
CA GLU A 14 -10.92 -15.70 0.18
C GLU A 14 -11.17 -15.17 1.58
N TRP A 15 -10.89 -15.97 2.60
CA TRP A 15 -10.79 -15.48 3.96
C TRP A 15 -9.49 -15.97 4.59
N THR A 16 -8.93 -15.15 5.47
CA THR A 16 -7.68 -15.41 6.17
C THR A 16 -7.85 -15.10 7.65
N LEU A 17 -7.28 -15.94 8.51
CA LEU A 17 -7.09 -15.69 9.92
C LEU A 17 -5.60 -15.87 10.23
N LEU A 18 -4.94 -14.80 10.65
CA LEU A 18 -3.52 -14.80 10.99
C LEU A 18 -3.36 -14.39 12.46
N ASN A 19 -2.44 -15.04 13.17
CA ASN A 19 -1.99 -14.54 14.46
C ASN A 19 -0.50 -14.19 14.32
N LEU A 20 -0.14 -12.97 14.71
CA LEU A 20 1.24 -12.50 14.82
C LEU A 20 1.59 -12.47 16.31
N LEU A 21 2.60 -13.24 16.69
CA LEU A 21 3.16 -13.25 18.03
C LEU A 21 4.64 -12.92 17.93
N ASP A 22 5.04 -11.80 18.52
CA ASP A 22 6.44 -11.41 18.74
C ASP A 22 6.64 -11.25 20.26
N ASP A 23 7.03 -12.31 20.98
CA ASP A 23 7.21 -12.29 22.44
C ASP A 23 8.65 -12.57 22.90
N ASP A 24 9.61 -12.45 21.97
CA ASP A 24 11.01 -12.81 22.25
C ASP A 24 11.78 -11.69 22.95
N ASP A 25 11.90 -11.81 24.27
CA ASP A 25 12.66 -10.88 25.13
C ASP A 25 14.17 -10.80 24.80
N ALA A 26 14.71 -11.71 23.99
CA ALA A 26 16.11 -11.67 23.57
C ALA A 26 16.40 -10.54 22.56
N PHE A 27 15.37 -9.99 21.90
CA PHE A 27 15.52 -8.94 20.88
C PHE A 27 14.57 -7.77 21.12
N ALA A 28 15.04 -6.56 20.79
CA ALA A 28 14.21 -5.36 20.85
C ALA A 28 13.04 -5.48 19.86
N ASN A 29 11.83 -5.65 20.40
CA ASN A 29 10.62 -5.90 19.62
C ASN A 29 9.44 -5.06 20.18
N ARG A 30 8.33 -5.02 19.44
CA ARG A 30 7.12 -4.29 19.85
C ARG A 30 6.12 -5.16 20.62
N ASP A 31 6.51 -6.34 21.07
CA ASP A 31 5.72 -7.27 21.89
C ASP A 31 4.29 -7.42 21.35
N ARG A 32 4.20 -7.83 20.09
CA ARG A 32 2.95 -7.83 19.31
C ARG A 32 2.26 -9.16 19.51
N ASN A 33 1.00 -9.11 19.93
CA ASN A 33 0.09 -10.24 19.87
C ASN A 33 -1.17 -9.79 19.14
N LEU A 34 -1.21 -10.00 17.83
CA LEU A 34 -2.24 -9.45 16.94
C LEU A 34 -2.93 -10.57 16.16
N THR A 35 -4.24 -10.70 16.33
CA THR A 35 -5.09 -11.53 15.49
C THR A 35 -5.68 -10.69 14.36
N THR A 36 -5.42 -11.10 13.12
CA THR A 36 -5.94 -10.47 11.89
C THR A 36 -6.97 -11.38 11.24
N PHE A 37 -8.19 -10.89 11.03
CA PHE A 37 -9.17 -11.51 10.14
C PHE A 37 -9.25 -10.71 8.85
N GLY A 38 -9.14 -11.39 7.71
CA GLY A 38 -9.21 -10.79 6.38
C GLY A 38 -10.25 -11.47 5.49
N LEU A 39 -10.88 -10.69 4.62
CA LEU A 39 -11.81 -11.14 3.60
C LEU A 39 -11.48 -10.46 2.28
N ARG A 40 -11.38 -11.24 1.20
CA ARG A 40 -11.15 -10.74 -0.15
C ARG A 40 -12.20 -11.25 -1.12
N LEU A 41 -12.75 -10.35 -1.92
CA LEU A 41 -13.68 -10.60 -3.01
C LEU A 41 -13.10 -10.07 -4.30
N ARG A 42 -12.95 -10.92 -5.31
CA ARG A 42 -12.33 -10.53 -6.57
C ARG A 42 -13.11 -11.04 -7.77
N ARG A 43 -13.13 -10.26 -8.84
CA ARG A 43 -13.48 -10.70 -10.19
C ARG A 43 -12.31 -10.41 -11.13
N GLU A 44 -11.81 -11.42 -11.83
CA GLU A 44 -10.70 -11.27 -12.76
C GLU A 44 -11.08 -10.42 -14.00
N PRO A 45 -10.17 -9.53 -14.46
CA PRO A 45 -10.38 -8.73 -15.66
C PRO A 45 -10.53 -9.59 -16.90
N ALA A 46 -11.48 -9.22 -17.77
CA ALA A 46 -11.63 -9.81 -19.10
C ALA A 46 -12.14 -8.77 -20.10
N PRO A 47 -11.77 -8.87 -21.39
CA PRO A 47 -12.20 -7.93 -22.42
C PRO A 47 -13.71 -7.69 -22.44
N GLY A 48 -14.09 -6.43 -22.56
CA GLY A 48 -15.48 -5.97 -22.61
C GLY A 48 -16.22 -6.03 -21.26
N THR A 49 -15.53 -6.29 -20.14
CA THR A 49 -16.21 -6.51 -18.86
C THR A 49 -15.63 -5.68 -17.71
N TRP A 50 -16.50 -5.42 -16.74
CA TRP A 50 -16.13 -4.91 -15.43
C TRP A 50 -15.48 -5.99 -14.57
N ASP A 51 -14.52 -5.56 -13.77
CA ASP A 51 -13.77 -6.34 -12.81
C ASP A 51 -13.61 -5.56 -11.50
N TYR A 52 -13.30 -6.26 -10.41
CA TYR A 52 -13.16 -5.63 -9.10
C TYR A 52 -12.25 -6.47 -8.20
N ASP A 53 -11.70 -5.81 -7.18
CA ASP A 53 -10.96 -6.44 -6.09
C ASP A 53 -11.28 -5.67 -4.81
N LEU A 54 -11.82 -6.35 -3.81
CA LEU A 54 -12.12 -5.80 -2.50
C LEU A 54 -11.39 -6.65 -1.47
N ASP A 55 -10.50 -6.05 -0.70
CA ASP A 55 -9.77 -6.69 0.39
C ASP A 55 -10.00 -5.87 1.67
N VAL A 56 -10.49 -6.53 2.71
CA VAL A 56 -10.75 -5.93 4.01
C VAL A 56 -10.09 -6.75 5.09
N ALA A 57 -9.52 -6.07 6.09
CA ALA A 57 -8.93 -6.74 7.24
C ALA A 57 -9.21 -5.98 8.53
N LEU A 58 -9.39 -6.73 9.61
CA LEU A 58 -9.52 -6.24 10.98
C LEU A 58 -8.45 -6.90 11.83
N GLN A 59 -7.81 -6.10 12.67
CA GLN A 59 -6.77 -6.53 13.62
C GLN A 59 -7.23 -6.24 15.03
N ALA A 60 -7.03 -7.19 15.94
CA ALA A 60 -7.29 -7.02 17.35
C ALA A 60 -6.17 -7.66 18.17
N GLY A 61 -5.81 -7.07 19.31
CA GLY A 61 -4.77 -7.62 20.18
C GLY A 61 -4.08 -6.57 21.03
N SER A 62 -2.77 -6.69 21.20
CA SER A 62 -1.96 -5.68 21.90
C SER A 62 -0.59 -5.47 21.26
N THR A 63 -0.01 -4.29 21.48
CA THR A 63 1.34 -3.93 21.00
C THR A 63 2.00 -2.88 21.92
N ARG A 64 3.33 -2.79 21.90
CA ARG A 64 4.08 -1.70 22.50
C ARG A 64 4.31 -0.53 21.53
N GLY A 65 4.28 0.68 22.07
CA GLY A 65 4.56 1.91 21.31
C GLY A 65 6.02 2.01 20.83
N GLY A 66 6.94 1.32 21.51
CA GLY A 66 8.37 1.29 21.21
C GLY A 66 8.96 -0.11 21.34
N ILE A 67 10.25 -0.24 21.04
CA ILE A 67 11.00 -1.50 21.11
C ILE A 67 11.68 -1.75 22.46
N ALA A 68 11.69 -0.73 23.34
CA ALA A 68 12.23 -0.88 24.68
C ALA A 68 11.28 -1.73 25.53
N PRO A 69 11.78 -2.63 26.39
CA PRO A 69 10.94 -3.46 27.26
C PRO A 69 10.01 -2.66 28.18
N THR A 70 10.39 -1.42 28.51
CA THR A 70 9.63 -0.48 29.34
C THR A 70 8.62 0.37 28.57
N SER A 71 8.50 0.17 27.25
CA SER A 71 7.56 0.93 26.43
C SER A 71 6.13 0.64 26.84
N ARG A 72 5.29 1.69 26.86
CA ARG A 72 3.85 1.55 27.11
C ARG A 72 3.24 0.52 26.15
N ARG A 73 2.38 -0.35 26.70
CA ARG A 73 1.54 -1.28 25.95
C ARG A 73 0.20 -0.62 25.65
N PHE A 74 -0.32 -0.92 24.48
CA PHE A 74 -1.56 -0.41 23.93
C PHE A 74 -2.48 -1.56 23.56
N ASP A 75 -3.77 -1.39 23.82
CA ASP A 75 -4.82 -2.25 23.29
C ASP A 75 -5.01 -1.91 21.80
N HIS A 76 -4.94 -2.91 20.94
CA HIS A 76 -4.87 -2.71 19.51
C HIS A 76 -6.18 -3.09 18.84
N PHE A 77 -6.74 -2.18 18.06
CA PHE A 77 -7.84 -2.46 17.16
C PHE A 77 -7.73 -1.62 15.89
N ALA A 78 -7.43 -2.23 14.75
CA ALA A 78 -7.19 -1.50 13.51
C ALA A 78 -7.89 -2.14 12.31
N GLY A 79 -8.24 -1.29 11.34
CA GLY A 79 -8.91 -1.70 10.11
C GLY A 79 -8.12 -1.35 8.86
N PHE A 80 -8.31 -2.16 7.82
CA PHE A 80 -7.83 -1.93 6.47
C PHE A 80 -8.93 -2.21 5.45
N ILE A 81 -9.00 -1.36 4.44
CA ILE A 81 -9.81 -1.58 3.25
C ILE A 81 -9.00 -1.21 2.00
N HIS A 82 -9.09 -2.06 0.99
CA HIS A 82 -8.63 -1.83 -0.36
C HIS A 82 -9.76 -2.18 -1.31
N ALA A 83 -10.09 -1.28 -2.23
CA ALA A 83 -11.13 -1.49 -3.22
C ALA A 83 -10.62 -1.02 -4.59
N GLU A 84 -10.80 -1.86 -5.60
CA GLU A 84 -10.58 -1.55 -7.00
C GLU A 84 -11.82 -1.86 -7.82
N ALA A 85 -12.10 -0.99 -8.79
CA ALA A 85 -13.06 -1.25 -9.85
C ALA A 85 -12.41 -0.93 -11.20
N GLY A 86 -12.47 -1.86 -12.13
CA GLY A 86 -11.85 -1.72 -13.44
C GLY A 86 -12.79 -2.06 -14.58
N TYR A 87 -12.58 -1.40 -15.73
CA TYR A 87 -13.18 -1.79 -17.00
C TYR A 87 -12.10 -2.10 -18.02
N HIS A 88 -12.18 -3.28 -18.63
CA HIS A 88 -11.25 -3.71 -19.67
C HIS A 88 -11.90 -3.54 -21.04
N PHE A 89 -11.39 -2.60 -21.82
CA PHE A 89 -11.85 -2.33 -23.17
C PHE A 89 -11.50 -3.49 -24.13
N GLY A 90 -12.37 -3.77 -25.09
CA GLY A 90 -12.19 -4.83 -26.10
C GLY A 90 -11.37 -4.41 -27.33
N GLY A 91 -10.67 -3.28 -27.27
CA GLY A 91 -9.91 -2.74 -28.41
C GLY A 91 -8.55 -3.42 -28.63
N PRO A 92 -7.85 -3.07 -29.73
CA PRO A 92 -6.57 -3.69 -30.10
C PRO A 92 -5.49 -3.52 -29.02
N TRP A 93 -5.58 -2.46 -28.22
CA TRP A 93 -4.62 -2.18 -27.15
C TRP A 93 -4.99 -2.84 -25.82
N GLN A 94 -6.10 -3.58 -25.74
CA GLN A 94 -6.56 -4.26 -24.52
C GLN A 94 -6.50 -3.35 -23.28
N THR A 95 -6.91 -2.09 -23.45
CA THR A 95 -6.77 -1.08 -22.41
C THR A 95 -7.61 -1.46 -21.19
N ARG A 96 -7.13 -1.19 -19.98
CA ARG A 96 -7.89 -1.32 -18.73
C ARG A 96 -7.73 -0.05 -17.90
N LEU A 97 -8.85 0.58 -17.58
CA LEU A 97 -8.89 1.72 -16.64
C LEU A 97 -9.37 1.21 -15.28
N VAL A 98 -8.72 1.64 -14.21
CA VAL A 98 -8.98 1.16 -12.84
C VAL A 98 -9.00 2.34 -11.88
N GLY A 99 -10.09 2.48 -11.14
CA GLY A 99 -10.14 3.31 -9.94
C GLY A 99 -9.79 2.46 -8.72
N GLN A 100 -8.97 2.99 -7.83
CA GLN A 100 -8.52 2.31 -6.62
C GLN A 100 -8.67 3.23 -5.41
N PHE A 101 -9.11 2.66 -4.31
CA PHE A 101 -9.25 3.32 -3.02
C PHE A 101 -8.61 2.44 -1.95
N ASN A 102 -7.91 3.05 -1.01
CA ASN A 102 -7.28 2.34 0.09
C ASN A 102 -7.32 3.17 1.36
N VAL A 103 -7.55 2.52 2.50
CA VAL A 103 -7.40 3.10 3.83
C VAL A 103 -6.81 2.04 4.75
N ALA A 104 -5.69 2.37 5.38
CA ALA A 104 -5.11 1.65 6.50
C ALA A 104 -5.17 2.54 7.73
N GLY A 105 -5.73 2.04 8.84
CA GLY A 105 -5.91 2.78 10.09
C GLY A 105 -4.63 3.48 10.56
N GLY A 106 -4.81 4.66 11.14
CA GLY A 106 -3.78 5.42 11.83
C GLY A 106 -4.27 5.76 13.23
N ASP A 107 -3.35 5.95 14.15
CA ASP A 107 -3.67 6.15 15.56
C ASP A 107 -4.45 7.46 15.80
N ARG A 108 -5.69 7.40 16.29
CA ARG A 108 -6.54 8.59 16.37
C ARG A 108 -6.14 9.51 17.52
N ASP A 109 -5.75 8.93 18.64
CA ASP A 109 -5.26 9.65 19.81
C ASP A 109 -4.03 8.95 20.41
N PRO A 110 -2.81 9.32 19.97
CA PRO A 110 -1.58 8.67 20.46
C PRO A 110 -1.31 8.83 21.97
N ALA A 111 -2.10 9.65 22.68
CA ALA A 111 -2.00 9.83 24.12
C ALA A 111 -2.85 8.81 24.91
N ASP A 112 -3.80 8.15 24.26
CA ASP A 112 -4.66 7.17 24.90
C ASP A 112 -3.93 5.82 25.12
N GLY A 113 -4.66 4.84 25.66
CA GLY A 113 -4.13 3.49 25.89
C GLY A 113 -4.34 2.55 24.71
N ASP A 114 -4.79 3.07 23.58
CA ASP A 114 -5.26 2.31 22.43
C ASP A 114 -4.34 2.55 21.21
N SER A 115 -4.45 1.68 20.21
CA SER A 115 -3.73 1.82 18.96
C SER A 115 -4.66 1.47 17.80
N ASP A 116 -5.10 2.49 17.06
CA ASP A 116 -5.88 2.30 15.83
C ASP A 116 -5.02 2.10 14.57
N ARG A 117 -3.71 2.16 14.75
CA ARG A 117 -2.75 2.12 13.65
C ARG A 117 -2.61 0.71 13.09
N TYR A 118 -3.05 0.51 11.85
CA TYR A 118 -2.96 -0.78 11.17
C TYR A 118 -1.50 -1.23 11.00
N ASP A 119 -1.25 -2.50 11.33
CA ASP A 119 0.02 -3.19 11.12
C ASP A 119 -0.04 -3.95 9.80
N GLY A 120 0.86 -3.64 8.86
CA GLY A 120 0.90 -4.26 7.54
C GLY A 120 1.22 -5.76 7.54
N ASN A 121 1.51 -6.36 8.70
CA ASN A 121 2.01 -7.73 8.89
C ASN A 121 3.27 -8.00 8.02
N PHE A 122 3.66 -9.27 7.85
CA PHE A 122 4.70 -9.67 6.90
C PHE A 122 4.22 -9.43 5.46
N GLY A 123 4.75 -8.42 4.75
CA GLY A 123 4.30 -8.16 3.38
C GLY A 123 5.10 -7.08 2.64
N VAL A 124 5.56 -7.44 1.43
CA VAL A 124 6.30 -6.58 0.50
C VAL A 124 5.44 -5.39 0.05
N ARG A 125 6.00 -4.17 0.10
CA ARG A 125 5.37 -2.88 -0.22
C ARG A 125 4.77 -2.76 -1.63
N VAL A 126 5.19 -3.65 -2.54
CA VAL A 126 5.16 -3.49 -3.99
C VAL A 126 3.76 -3.65 -4.61
N PHE A 127 2.87 -4.43 -4.01
CA PHE A 127 1.56 -4.68 -4.66
C PHE A 127 0.62 -3.48 -4.62
N ASP A 128 0.82 -2.56 -3.67
CA ASP A 128 -0.16 -1.50 -3.38
C ASP A 128 0.40 -0.07 -3.45
N TYR A 129 1.70 0.16 -3.23
CA TYR A 129 2.23 1.51 -2.92
C TYR A 129 3.35 2.01 -3.85
N GLY A 130 3.69 1.29 -4.92
CA GLY A 130 4.62 1.79 -5.93
C GLY A 130 5.46 0.72 -6.64
N PRO A 131 6.40 1.13 -7.52
CA PRO A 131 7.27 0.23 -8.27
C PRO A 131 8.21 -0.60 -7.38
N THR A 132 8.82 -1.62 -7.96
CA THR A 132 9.85 -2.46 -7.31
C THR A 132 11.08 -1.65 -6.90
N GLY A 133 11.76 -2.08 -5.83
CA GLY A 133 13.07 -1.55 -5.40
C GLY A 133 13.06 -0.78 -4.08
N ILE A 134 13.90 0.25 -3.98
CA ILE A 134 14.11 1.06 -2.76
C ILE A 134 13.03 2.13 -2.54
N TYR A 135 12.16 2.36 -3.53
CA TYR A 135 11.09 3.34 -3.42
C TYR A 135 9.98 2.82 -2.49
N GLY A 136 9.82 3.46 -1.34
CA GLY A 136 8.83 3.07 -0.32
C GLY A 136 8.25 4.28 0.39
N ALA A 137 7.74 5.24 -0.39
CA ALA A 137 7.16 6.48 0.16
C ALA A 137 5.95 6.21 1.06
N PHE A 138 5.17 5.16 0.79
CA PHE A 138 3.94 4.84 1.51
C PHE A 138 3.90 3.38 1.95
N SER A 139 3.07 3.07 2.94
CA SER A 139 2.87 1.70 3.45
C SER A 139 1.42 1.48 3.90
N ARG A 140 1.08 0.22 4.20
CA ARG A 140 -0.22 -0.16 4.81
C ARG A 140 -0.28 0.26 6.28
N SER A 141 -0.06 1.52 6.61
CA SER A 141 -0.14 2.00 7.99
C SER A 141 -0.33 3.51 7.99
N ASN A 142 -1.36 3.98 8.68
CA ASN A 142 -1.75 5.40 8.71
C ASN A 142 -1.75 6.06 7.31
N THR A 143 -2.35 5.39 6.32
CA THR A 143 -2.31 5.85 4.93
C THR A 143 -3.67 5.64 4.29
N ALA A 144 -4.13 6.63 3.54
CA ALA A 144 -5.29 6.57 2.68
C ALA A 144 -4.93 7.10 1.29
N PHE A 145 -5.50 6.54 0.23
CA PHE A 145 -5.33 7.08 -1.11
C PHE A 145 -6.52 6.84 -2.02
N LEU A 146 -6.63 7.71 -3.02
CA LEU A 146 -7.42 7.48 -4.23
C LEU A 146 -6.45 7.46 -5.42
N ARG A 147 -6.57 6.46 -6.29
CA ARG A 147 -5.70 6.30 -7.45
C ARG A 147 -6.47 5.93 -8.70
N LEU A 148 -6.07 6.51 -9.83
CA LEU A 148 -6.49 6.08 -11.17
C LEU A 148 -5.31 5.39 -11.86
N ARG A 149 -5.54 4.22 -12.46
CA ARG A 149 -4.53 3.47 -13.22
C ARG A 149 -5.03 3.14 -14.61
N LEU A 150 -4.15 3.32 -15.58
CA LEU A 150 -4.36 2.92 -16.96
C LEU A 150 -3.33 1.86 -17.32
N PHE A 151 -3.79 0.74 -17.84
CA PHE A 151 -2.96 -0.30 -18.44
C PHE A 151 -3.25 -0.37 -19.93
N ALA A 152 -2.21 -0.57 -20.74
CA ALA A 152 -2.36 -0.82 -22.17
C ALA A 152 -1.37 -1.89 -22.65
N ARG A 153 -1.77 -2.65 -23.65
CA ARG A 153 -0.97 -3.65 -24.36
C ARG A 153 -1.08 -3.40 -25.87
N PRO A 154 -0.33 -2.43 -26.42
CA PRO A 154 -0.39 -2.10 -27.85
C PRO A 154 0.01 -3.25 -28.77
N SER A 155 0.83 -4.19 -28.27
CA SER A 155 1.24 -5.41 -28.96
C SER A 155 1.42 -6.56 -27.97
N ALA A 156 1.68 -7.77 -28.47
CA ALA A 156 1.98 -8.94 -27.63
C ALA A 156 3.25 -8.77 -26.76
N ASP A 157 4.16 -7.88 -27.18
CA ASP A 157 5.46 -7.63 -26.56
C ASP A 157 5.48 -6.40 -25.65
N THR A 158 4.53 -5.49 -25.81
CA THR A 158 4.51 -4.19 -25.11
C THR A 158 3.48 -4.17 -24.00
N ARG A 159 3.89 -3.76 -22.80
CA ARG A 159 2.98 -3.48 -21.67
C ARG A 159 3.28 -2.09 -21.13
N LEU A 160 2.25 -1.26 -21.05
CA LEU A 160 2.32 0.10 -20.53
C LEU A 160 1.41 0.23 -19.31
N GLN A 161 1.87 1.02 -18.34
CA GLN A 161 1.10 1.41 -17.16
C GLN A 161 1.38 2.86 -16.83
N VAL A 162 0.34 3.61 -16.48
CA VAL A 162 0.45 4.91 -15.81
C VAL A 162 -0.54 4.94 -14.64
N ALA A 163 -0.16 5.62 -13.56
CA ALA A 163 -1.01 5.80 -12.39
C ALA A 163 -0.90 7.22 -11.86
N LEU A 164 -2.01 7.79 -11.40
CA LEU A 164 -2.05 9.04 -10.66
C LEU A 164 -2.76 8.78 -9.33
N ALA A 165 -2.11 9.11 -8.22
CA ALA A 165 -2.64 8.90 -6.89
C ALA A 165 -2.59 10.18 -6.05
N HIS A 166 -3.61 10.38 -5.23
CA HIS A 166 -3.57 11.32 -4.12
C HIS A 166 -3.47 10.56 -2.81
N TYR A 167 -2.41 10.82 -2.05
CA TYR A 167 -2.16 10.19 -0.76
C TYR A 167 -2.45 11.13 0.40
N ARG A 168 -2.95 10.55 1.49
CA ARG A 168 -3.20 11.23 2.75
C ARG A 168 -2.89 10.32 3.93
N LEU A 169 -2.69 10.90 5.10
CA LEU A 169 -2.73 10.16 6.36
C LEU A 169 -4.17 9.81 6.72
N SER A 170 -4.36 8.65 7.35
CA SER A 170 -5.66 8.27 7.91
C SER A 170 -5.96 9.06 9.19
N SER A 171 -4.93 9.33 10.00
CA SER A 171 -4.96 10.18 11.19
C SER A 171 -3.86 11.24 11.10
N ALA A 172 -4.24 12.51 11.32
CA ALA A 172 -3.32 13.65 11.27
C ALA A 172 -2.31 13.67 12.44
N ARG A 173 -2.70 13.08 13.58
CA ARG A 173 -1.91 13.09 14.81
C ARG A 173 -0.92 11.94 14.90
N ASP A 174 -1.11 10.92 14.07
CA ASP A 174 -0.23 9.77 14.02
C ASP A 174 0.92 10.02 13.03
N ARG A 175 2.08 9.45 13.34
CA ARG A 175 3.30 9.61 12.54
C ARG A 175 3.16 8.97 11.16
N HIS A 176 3.84 9.55 10.17
CA HIS A 176 3.93 8.95 8.84
C HIS A 176 4.79 7.68 8.87
N ALA A 177 4.29 6.59 8.29
CA ALA A 177 4.83 5.25 8.52
C ALA A 177 6.23 4.98 7.97
N THR A 178 6.67 5.74 6.98
CA THR A 178 7.90 5.48 6.22
C THR A 178 8.97 6.55 6.45
N SER A 179 8.71 7.51 7.34
CA SER A 179 9.60 8.63 7.65
C SER A 179 9.64 8.92 9.15
N ALA A 180 10.55 9.79 9.58
CA ALA A 180 10.58 10.27 10.95
C ALA A 180 9.56 11.40 11.24
N LEU A 181 8.76 11.81 10.25
CA LEU A 181 7.78 12.88 10.40
C LEU A 181 6.66 12.48 11.35
N ASN A 182 6.41 13.35 12.33
CA ASN A 182 5.38 13.21 13.33
C ASN A 182 4.88 14.60 13.72
N ASP A 183 3.56 14.75 13.82
CA ASP A 183 2.91 15.95 14.34
C ASP A 183 1.74 15.53 15.25
N PRO A 184 1.97 15.37 16.56
CA PRO A 184 0.93 14.97 17.51
C PRO A 184 -0.23 15.97 17.63
N THR A 185 -0.03 17.23 17.21
CA THR A 185 -1.09 18.25 17.25
C THR A 185 -2.08 18.07 16.09
N GLY A 186 -1.60 17.53 14.96
CA GLY A 186 -2.34 17.39 13.71
C GLY A 186 -2.46 18.68 12.89
N HIS A 187 -1.72 19.73 13.24
CA HIS A 187 -1.77 21.03 12.54
C HIS A 187 -1.18 20.99 11.13
N SER A 188 -0.27 20.06 10.86
CA SER A 188 0.31 19.81 9.53
C SER A 188 -0.70 19.15 8.56
N GLY A 189 -1.92 18.88 9.03
CA GLY A 189 -2.98 18.29 8.21
C GLY A 189 -2.74 16.81 7.91
N ARG A 190 -3.27 16.35 6.77
CA ARG A 190 -3.19 14.94 6.35
C ARG A 190 -2.64 14.78 4.95
N ASP A 191 -2.38 15.85 4.21
CA ASP A 191 -2.05 15.75 2.80
C ASP A 191 -0.63 15.26 2.59
N LEU A 192 -0.47 14.08 1.98
CA LEU A 192 0.84 13.54 1.63
C LEU A 192 1.20 13.85 0.17
N GLY A 193 0.26 14.39 -0.61
CA GLY A 193 0.49 14.89 -1.95
C GLY A 193 0.13 13.92 -3.08
N ILE A 194 0.56 14.30 -4.29
CA ILE A 194 0.17 13.65 -5.54
C ILE A 194 1.35 12.89 -6.13
N GLN A 195 1.12 11.61 -6.46
CA GLN A 195 2.12 10.75 -7.10
C GLN A 195 1.70 10.36 -8.51
N LEU A 196 2.60 10.59 -9.47
CA LEU A 196 2.53 10.02 -10.82
C LEU A 196 3.48 8.82 -10.90
N GLU A 197 3.00 7.68 -11.36
CA GLU A 197 3.81 6.50 -11.65
C GLU A 197 3.68 6.10 -13.11
N PHE A 198 4.75 5.58 -13.69
CA PHE A 198 4.70 5.00 -15.02
C PHE A 198 5.61 3.77 -15.11
N ARG A 199 5.25 2.85 -15.99
CA ARG A 199 6.09 1.72 -16.37
C ARG A 199 5.83 1.33 -17.82
N ALA A 200 6.89 1.15 -18.58
CA ALA A 200 6.86 0.60 -19.93
C ALA A 200 7.76 -0.63 -19.98
N GLN A 201 7.19 -1.77 -20.36
CA GLN A 201 7.90 -3.04 -20.50
C GLN A 201 7.81 -3.52 -21.94
N TYR A 202 8.94 -4.01 -22.46
CA TYR A 202 9.06 -4.56 -23.80
C TYR A 202 9.74 -5.94 -23.77
N ARG A 203 9.22 -6.88 -24.56
CA ARG A 203 9.86 -8.18 -24.80
C ARG A 203 10.67 -8.10 -26.09
N PHE A 204 11.99 -8.11 -25.97
CA PHE A 204 12.91 -8.08 -27.11
C PHE A 204 12.98 -9.43 -27.81
N MET A 205 13.00 -10.51 -27.03
CA MET A 205 13.04 -11.91 -27.49
C MET A 205 12.28 -12.80 -26.49
N PRO A 206 11.90 -14.04 -26.83
CA PRO A 206 11.18 -14.93 -25.90
C PRO A 206 11.83 -15.07 -24.51
N ARG A 207 13.16 -14.99 -24.44
CA ARG A 207 13.95 -15.10 -23.22
C ARG A 207 14.47 -13.76 -22.66
N LEU A 208 14.31 -12.66 -23.39
CA LEU A 208 14.82 -11.35 -23.01
C LEU A 208 13.72 -10.29 -22.99
N SER A 209 13.52 -9.67 -21.85
CA SER A 209 12.64 -8.51 -21.69
C SER A 209 13.32 -7.41 -20.90
N GLY A 210 12.91 -6.17 -21.12
CA GLY A 210 13.29 -5.05 -20.27
C GLY A 210 12.12 -4.16 -19.92
N ALA A 211 12.29 -3.34 -18.90
CA ALA A 211 11.34 -2.29 -18.57
C ALA A 211 12.05 -1.03 -18.09
N VAL A 212 11.36 0.09 -18.27
CA VAL A 212 11.69 1.36 -17.63
C VAL A 212 10.48 1.82 -16.83
N GLY A 213 10.71 2.51 -15.73
CA GLY A 213 9.63 3.03 -14.92
C GLY A 213 10.10 4.09 -13.94
N GLY A 214 9.14 4.67 -13.25
CA GLY A 214 9.44 5.68 -12.25
C GLY A 214 8.21 6.15 -11.48
N ALA A 215 8.50 6.92 -10.43
CA ALA A 215 7.53 7.60 -9.58
C ALA A 215 7.97 9.04 -9.35
N PHE A 216 7.03 9.96 -9.44
CA PHE A 216 7.20 11.38 -9.16
C PHE A 216 6.17 11.79 -8.12
N LEU A 217 6.63 12.22 -6.95
CA LEU A 217 5.78 12.68 -5.85
C LEU A 217 5.95 14.19 -5.70
N SER A 218 4.86 14.92 -5.87
CA SER A 218 4.72 16.28 -5.37
C SER A 218 4.26 16.19 -3.92
N PRO A 219 5.05 16.66 -2.94
CA PRO A 219 4.64 16.62 -1.54
C PRO A 219 3.37 17.47 -1.33
N GLY A 220 2.57 17.09 -0.34
CA GLY A 220 1.48 17.91 0.18
C GLY A 220 1.81 18.43 1.58
N ASP A 221 0.94 19.28 2.13
CA ASP A 221 1.16 20.08 3.34
C ASP A 221 1.81 19.31 4.50
N TYR A 222 1.41 18.06 4.76
CA TYR A 222 1.97 17.29 5.87
C TYR A 222 3.48 17.04 5.70
N LEU A 223 3.92 16.75 4.48
CA LEU A 223 5.33 16.53 4.18
C LEU A 223 6.13 17.84 4.15
N GLU A 224 5.45 18.98 4.00
CA GLU A 224 6.06 20.31 3.95
C GLU A 224 6.19 20.95 5.34
N ASP A 225 5.17 20.77 6.18
CA ASP A 225 4.98 21.53 7.43
C ASP A 225 5.33 20.75 8.70
N ALA A 226 5.47 19.42 8.64
CA ALA A 226 5.70 18.61 9.83
C ALA A 226 6.98 19.01 10.61
N PRO A 227 6.92 19.16 11.96
CA PRO A 227 7.99 19.76 12.76
C PRO A 227 9.34 19.03 12.74
N ALA A 228 9.35 17.71 12.54
CA ALA A 228 10.56 16.88 12.55
C ALA A 228 11.33 16.88 11.21
N ARG A 229 11.00 17.80 10.30
CA ARG A 229 11.59 17.88 8.96
C ARG A 229 13.04 18.38 9.01
N THR A 230 13.96 17.57 8.48
CA THR A 230 15.41 17.91 8.42
C THR A 230 15.85 18.52 7.09
N HIS A 231 15.02 18.48 6.04
CA HIS A 231 15.34 18.97 4.69
C HIS A 231 14.14 19.68 4.05
N SER A 232 14.37 20.67 3.18
CA SER A 232 13.30 21.37 2.44
C SER A 232 12.43 20.39 1.64
N PRO A 233 11.09 20.55 1.64
CA PRO A 233 10.23 19.72 0.81
C PRO A 233 10.63 19.91 -0.65
N ARG A 234 10.90 18.78 -1.32
CA ARG A 234 11.28 18.73 -2.72
C ARG A 234 10.51 17.61 -3.38
N ASN A 235 10.18 17.80 -4.65
CA ASN A 235 9.59 16.76 -5.46
C ASN A 235 10.50 15.54 -5.45
N THR A 236 9.97 14.41 -5.00
CA THR A 236 10.72 13.14 -5.03
C THR A 236 10.61 12.56 -6.42
N ARG A 237 11.75 12.17 -7.01
CA ARG A 237 11.82 11.56 -8.34
C ARG A 237 12.59 10.26 -8.23
N TYR A 238 11.97 9.18 -8.64
CA TYR A 238 12.58 7.86 -8.72
C TYR A 238 12.40 7.32 -10.13
N VAL A 239 13.47 6.85 -10.76
CA VAL A 239 13.45 6.21 -12.08
C VAL A 239 14.33 4.98 -12.05
N TYR A 240 13.95 3.96 -12.80
CA TYR A 240 14.68 2.72 -12.89
C TYR A 240 14.57 2.10 -14.28
N ALA A 241 15.53 1.24 -14.58
CA ALA A 241 15.51 0.34 -15.73
C ALA A 241 15.83 -1.08 -15.26
N GLU A 242 15.18 -2.08 -15.85
CA GLU A 242 15.40 -3.49 -15.56
C GLU A 242 15.57 -4.29 -16.86
N ALA A 243 16.36 -5.35 -16.80
CA ALA A 243 16.47 -6.37 -17.83
C ALA A 243 16.33 -7.75 -17.19
N THR A 244 15.61 -8.65 -17.84
CA THR A 244 15.38 -10.03 -17.38
C THR A 244 15.73 -10.99 -18.49
N LEU A 245 16.67 -11.89 -18.21
CA LEU A 245 17.05 -13.01 -19.05
C LEU A 245 16.59 -14.32 -18.39
N ARG A 246 15.90 -15.17 -19.15
CA ARG A 246 15.44 -16.50 -18.69
C ARG A 246 16.24 -17.59 -19.39
N PHE A 247 16.76 -18.53 -18.61
CA PHE A 247 17.52 -19.68 -19.08
C PHE A 247 16.65 -20.93 -19.14
#